data_AF-A0A7V9LED3-F1
#
_entry.id   AF-A0A7V9LED3-F1
#
_cell.length_a   1.000
_cell.length_b   1.000
_cell.length_c   1.000
_cell.angle_alpha   90.00
_cell.angle_beta   90.00
_cell.angle_gamma   90.00
#
_symmetry.space_group_name_H-M   'P 1'
#
loop_
_entity.id
_entity.type
_entity.pdbx_description
1 polymer ?
#
loop_
_entity_poly.entity_id
_entity_poly.type
_entity_poly.pdbx_seq_one_letter_code
_entity_poly.pdbx_strand_id
1 'polypeptide(L)'
;MNRLISLILLVAGCKFGSPTPAGDDTSDPSSDAQLDLCEGVPVEGVCQDSMVARCVDGAIEHETCALGCGVTTGVAACNALDCSTVGPLGRCDGELLARCDTLPGVTADCSATGQQCGYVDDVSGYQCVDGGILASKRIAGTIRWEDRPLSPGQLGAAVAMPARGVMVAILDAADVTLATVSTADDGTYVAHYEATENVRVVAYSRSRAEARPARVRDTQGYLHALGSEPFVAGDTTAVDLTITASSSLGGAWNALDNAITAMDWLRARGISTISPVFMYWQLGSATGSYYQGGDNSLHLDGDDGFDDVVALHELGHYMQDEYSASDNPGGAHDGSPADPRLAWGEGGATWFAIAIRGSANYIDYSAGGGWSVELEDRVHAASVAGGLSQRLSEWMVAELMYDVGDAAGGDDDAMTATHAEVFDVLTGYMTSSQMSARGFSGVDLVEFLDGWFATHGLASCTAMRSLLVDHYKFPYDFSGPAGDCP
;
A
#
# COMPACT_ATOMS: atom_id res chain seq x y z
N MET A 1 11.97 -52.50 53.55
CA MET A 1 10.52 -52.80 53.40
C MET A 1 9.75 -51.49 53.47
N ASN A 2 9.01 -51.19 52.41
CA ASN A 2 7.82 -50.33 52.30
C ASN A 2 7.53 -49.22 53.34
N ARG A 3 7.46 -47.99 52.77
CA ARG A 3 6.29 -47.09 52.66
C ARG A 3 5.98 -46.02 53.75
N LEU A 4 5.50 -44.88 53.18
CA LEU A 4 4.50 -43.90 53.66
C LEU A 4 4.97 -42.85 54.69
N ILE A 5 4.52 -41.59 54.76
CA ILE A 5 3.89 -40.56 53.89
C ILE A 5 3.76 -39.28 54.78
N SER A 6 3.89 -38.09 54.17
CA SER A 6 3.27 -36.77 54.49
C SER A 6 3.72 -35.77 55.57
N LEU A 7 3.56 -34.48 55.12
CA LEU A 7 3.18 -33.21 55.79
C LEU A 7 4.29 -32.41 56.56
N ILE A 8 4.40 -31.07 56.58
CA ILE A 8 3.79 -29.89 55.90
C ILE A 8 4.46 -28.56 56.42
N LEU A 9 4.30 -27.45 55.67
CA LEU A 9 4.34 -25.98 55.98
C LEU A 9 5.64 -25.13 56.23
N LEU A 10 5.87 -24.21 55.28
CA LEU A 10 6.06 -22.72 55.28
C LEU A 10 6.45 -21.90 56.55
N VAL A 11 7.33 -20.87 56.40
CA VAL A 11 7.05 -19.39 56.24
C VAL A 11 8.31 -18.51 56.50
N ALA A 12 8.62 -17.61 55.53
CA ALA A 12 9.15 -16.22 55.50
C ALA A 12 10.36 -15.65 56.29
N GLY A 13 11.02 -14.63 55.69
CA GLY A 13 11.58 -13.46 56.39
C GLY A 13 12.75 -12.70 55.72
N CYS A 14 12.61 -11.37 55.56
CA CYS A 14 13.39 -10.43 54.71
C CYS A 14 14.71 -9.81 55.22
N LYS A 15 15.49 -9.27 54.25
CA LYS A 15 16.42 -8.10 54.14
C LYS A 15 16.82 -7.25 55.39
N PHE A 16 18.07 -6.75 55.42
CA PHE A 16 18.48 -5.33 55.16
C PHE A 16 19.96 -4.99 55.55
N GLY A 17 20.71 -4.41 54.61
CA GLY A 17 21.60 -3.21 54.78
C GLY A 17 23.06 -3.35 55.29
N SER A 18 24.04 -2.89 54.48
CA SER A 18 25.02 -1.80 54.79
C SER A 18 26.17 -1.69 53.73
N PRO A 19 26.86 -0.53 53.59
CA PRO A 19 27.70 -0.16 52.43
C PRO A 19 29.24 -0.03 52.68
N THR A 20 29.99 -0.04 51.55
CA THR A 20 31.37 0.47 51.22
C THR A 20 32.63 -0.11 51.91
N PRO A 21 33.87 0.17 51.42
CA PRO A 21 34.43 -0.03 50.06
C PRO A 21 35.87 -0.64 50.10
N ALA A 22 36.37 -1.19 48.99
CA ALA A 22 37.79 -1.13 48.55
C ALA A 22 38.01 -2.11 47.40
N GLY A 23 38.60 -1.60 46.31
CA GLY A 23 39.03 -2.43 45.21
C GLY A 23 40.21 -3.31 45.59
N ASP A 24 40.31 -4.44 44.90
CA ASP A 24 41.60 -4.93 44.46
C ASP A 24 41.43 -5.53 43.05
N ASP A 25 42.36 -5.11 42.21
CA ASP A 25 42.48 -5.37 40.78
C ASP A 25 42.98 -6.81 40.59
N THR A 26 42.18 -7.70 40.03
CA THR A 26 42.71 -8.82 39.24
C THR A 26 41.74 -9.13 38.10
N SER A 27 42.14 -8.68 36.93
CA SER A 27 41.52 -8.95 35.63
C SER A 27 41.49 -10.45 35.33
N ASP A 28 40.28 -11.00 35.22
CA ASP A 28 40.01 -12.23 34.47
C ASP A 28 39.38 -11.83 33.12
N PRO A 29 40.11 -11.93 31.99
CA PRO A 29 39.57 -11.64 30.68
C PRO A 29 39.05 -12.94 30.06
N SER A 30 37.80 -13.28 30.35
CA SER A 30 37.04 -14.21 29.50
C SER A 30 35.55 -13.89 29.53
N SER A 31 35.20 -12.67 29.13
CA SER A 31 33.99 -12.51 28.33
C SER A 31 34.44 -12.74 26.89
N ASP A 32 33.90 -13.77 26.24
CA ASP A 32 33.94 -13.92 24.79
C ASP A 32 33.39 -12.64 24.15
N ALA A 33 34.27 -11.66 23.91
CA ALA A 33 34.11 -10.74 22.81
C ALA A 33 34.32 -11.61 21.59
N GLN A 34 33.22 -12.20 21.10
CA GLN A 34 33.18 -12.78 19.78
C GLN A 34 33.73 -11.69 18.86
N LEU A 35 34.97 -11.89 18.35
CA LEU A 35 35.57 -10.96 17.41
C LEU A 35 34.55 -10.84 16.28
N ASP A 36 34.02 -9.63 16.08
CA ASP A 36 33.21 -9.33 14.91
C ASP A 36 34.14 -9.34 13.70
N LEU A 37 34.46 -10.55 13.23
CA LEU A 37 35.45 -10.81 12.18
C LEU A 37 35.04 -10.20 10.85
N CYS A 38 33.77 -9.80 10.71
CA CYS A 38 33.20 -9.23 9.50
C CYS A 38 32.72 -7.78 9.69
N GLU A 39 33.08 -7.12 10.79
CA GLU A 39 32.79 -5.70 11.06
C GLU A 39 31.32 -5.30 10.79
N GLY A 40 30.36 -6.17 11.15
CA GLY A 40 28.93 -5.94 10.96
C GLY A 40 28.38 -6.26 9.56
N VAL A 41 29.18 -6.83 8.66
CA VAL A 41 28.70 -7.34 7.36
C VAL A 41 27.97 -8.68 7.56
N PRO A 42 26.69 -8.81 7.18
CA PRO A 42 25.91 -10.04 7.34
C PRO A 42 26.22 -11.08 6.24
N VAL A 43 25.79 -12.33 6.46
CA VAL A 43 25.93 -13.43 5.47
C VAL A 43 25.02 -13.22 4.26
N GLU A 44 23.89 -12.55 4.48
CA GLU A 44 22.94 -12.07 3.48
C GLU A 44 23.55 -11.00 2.55
N GLY A 45 24.64 -10.38 3.00
CA GLY A 45 25.42 -9.38 2.30
C GLY A 45 24.87 -7.97 2.41
N VAL A 46 25.72 -6.98 2.12
CA VAL A 46 25.37 -5.57 2.02
C VAL A 46 25.86 -5.02 0.69
N CYS A 47 25.08 -4.09 0.12
CA CYS A 47 25.55 -3.32 -1.02
C CYS A 47 26.46 -2.18 -0.56
N GLN A 48 27.65 -2.10 -1.16
CA GLN A 48 28.59 -1.00 -1.03
C GLN A 48 28.91 -0.52 -2.44
N ASP A 49 28.31 0.61 -2.84
CA ASP A 49 28.38 1.11 -4.22
C ASP A 49 27.96 0.04 -5.25
N SER A 50 28.86 -0.32 -6.17
CA SER A 50 28.67 -1.37 -7.18
C SER A 50 29.22 -2.73 -6.74
N MET A 51 29.25 -3.02 -5.43
CA MET A 51 29.74 -4.29 -4.90
C MET A 51 28.79 -4.89 -3.88
N VAL A 52 28.71 -6.22 -3.85
CA VAL A 52 28.14 -6.98 -2.74
C VAL A 52 29.29 -7.36 -1.81
N ALA A 53 29.21 -6.98 -0.54
CA ALA A 53 30.10 -7.47 0.51
C ALA A 53 29.36 -8.51 1.36
N ARG A 54 29.94 -9.69 1.59
CA ARG A 54 29.35 -10.78 2.39
C ARG A 54 30.34 -11.31 3.40
N CYS A 55 29.85 -11.67 4.58
CA CYS A 55 30.64 -12.44 5.52
C CYS A 55 30.58 -13.92 5.13
N VAL A 56 31.69 -14.47 4.66
CA VAL A 56 31.83 -15.88 4.31
C VAL A 56 32.97 -16.45 5.14
N ASP A 57 32.68 -17.46 5.96
CA ASP A 57 33.66 -18.14 6.83
C ASP A 57 34.51 -17.18 7.71
N GLY A 58 33.92 -16.07 8.15
CA GLY A 58 34.60 -15.08 8.99
C GLY A 58 35.55 -14.13 8.25
N ALA A 59 35.41 -14.02 6.92
CA ALA A 59 36.07 -13.02 6.10
C ALA A 59 35.05 -12.27 5.24
N ILE A 60 35.33 -10.99 4.95
CA ILE A 60 34.51 -10.21 4.02
C ILE A 60 34.95 -10.56 2.59
N GLU A 61 34.04 -11.15 1.83
CA GLU A 61 34.17 -11.35 0.39
C GLU A 61 33.46 -10.23 -0.36
N HIS A 62 34.05 -9.76 -1.46
CA HIS A 62 33.49 -8.73 -2.33
C HIS A 62 33.21 -9.30 -3.72
N GLU A 63 31.99 -9.08 -4.21
CA GLU A 63 31.59 -9.34 -5.60
C GLU A 63 31.37 -8.00 -6.31
N THR A 64 32.08 -7.75 -7.42
CA THR A 64 31.87 -6.54 -8.22
C THR A 64 30.72 -6.70 -9.19
N CYS A 65 29.74 -5.81 -9.10
CA CYS A 65 28.52 -5.86 -9.87
C CYS A 65 28.62 -4.98 -11.12
N ALA A 66 28.58 -5.61 -12.29
CA ALA A 66 28.68 -4.92 -13.58
C ALA A 66 27.56 -3.89 -13.80
N LEU A 67 26.36 -4.15 -13.28
CA LEU A 67 25.17 -3.30 -13.45
C LEU A 67 24.61 -2.77 -12.12
N GLY A 68 25.42 -2.81 -11.05
CA GLY A 68 25.06 -2.33 -9.72
C GLY A 68 24.64 -3.42 -8.74
N CYS A 69 24.61 -3.09 -7.45
CA CYS A 69 24.18 -3.98 -6.38
C CYS A 69 22.77 -3.60 -5.91
N GLY A 70 21.95 -4.58 -5.56
CA GLY A 70 20.69 -4.32 -4.86
C GLY A 70 20.36 -5.40 -3.85
N VAL A 71 19.34 -5.13 -3.02
CA VAL A 71 18.87 -6.05 -1.99
C VAL A 71 17.49 -6.55 -2.38
N THR A 72 17.34 -7.85 -2.55
CA THR A 72 16.04 -8.49 -2.80
C THR A 72 15.72 -9.40 -1.63
N THR A 73 14.55 -9.22 -1.01
CA THR A 73 14.12 -10.02 0.16
C THR A 73 15.16 -10.09 1.27
N GLY A 74 15.85 -8.99 1.55
CA GLY A 74 16.90 -8.90 2.57
C GLY A 74 18.27 -9.46 2.17
N VAL A 75 18.45 -9.94 0.94
CA VAL A 75 19.72 -10.50 0.44
C VAL A 75 20.35 -9.58 -0.62
N ALA A 76 21.59 -9.15 -0.41
CA ALA A 76 22.31 -8.29 -1.36
C ALA A 76 22.89 -9.11 -2.52
N ALA A 77 22.57 -8.77 -3.76
CA ALA A 77 23.08 -9.48 -4.93
C ALA A 77 23.50 -8.52 -6.04
N CYS A 78 24.44 -8.95 -6.87
CA CYS A 78 24.82 -8.20 -8.06
C CYS A 78 23.70 -8.24 -9.10
N ASN A 79 23.47 -7.09 -9.72
CA ASN A 79 22.40 -6.82 -10.67
C ASN A 79 20.99 -7.08 -10.10
N ALA A 80 20.85 -7.09 -8.77
CA ALA A 80 19.55 -7.03 -8.13
C ALA A 80 19.03 -5.60 -8.20
N LEU A 81 17.81 -5.46 -8.70
CA LEU A 81 17.14 -4.18 -8.87
C LEU A 81 16.17 -3.92 -7.72
N ASP A 82 16.20 -2.73 -7.13
CA ASP A 82 15.15 -2.28 -6.22
C ASP A 82 13.88 -1.96 -7.02
N CYS A 83 12.99 -2.94 -7.08
CA CYS A 83 11.76 -2.86 -7.85
C CYS A 83 10.75 -1.85 -7.29
N SER A 84 10.94 -1.34 -6.06
CA SER A 84 10.07 -0.29 -5.50
C SER A 84 10.16 1.05 -6.25
N THR A 85 11.22 1.24 -7.04
CA THR A 85 11.51 2.51 -7.76
C THR A 85 11.25 2.45 -9.27
N VAL A 86 10.89 1.28 -9.80
CA VAL A 86 10.88 1.02 -11.25
C VAL A 86 9.47 1.05 -11.83
N GLY A 87 8.50 0.47 -11.11
CA GLY A 87 7.13 0.35 -11.59
C GLY A 87 6.96 -0.68 -12.72
N PRO A 88 5.70 -0.90 -13.17
CA PRO A 88 5.35 -1.97 -14.09
C PRO A 88 5.82 -1.75 -15.53
N LEU A 89 6.10 -0.50 -15.91
CA LEU A 89 6.54 -0.14 -17.27
C LEU A 89 8.07 -0.03 -17.40
N GLY A 90 8.83 -0.27 -16.32
CA GLY A 90 10.28 -0.13 -16.32
C GLY A 90 10.77 1.31 -16.21
N ARG A 91 12.09 1.49 -16.25
CA ARG A 91 12.73 2.82 -16.34
C ARG A 91 14.01 2.78 -17.15
N CYS A 92 14.45 3.94 -17.61
CA CYS A 92 15.77 4.13 -18.22
C CYS A 92 16.62 5.07 -17.36
N ASP A 93 17.84 4.65 -17.01
CA ASP A 93 18.90 5.54 -16.52
C ASP A 93 20.00 5.64 -17.59
N GLY A 94 19.98 6.73 -18.36
CA GLY A 94 20.73 6.80 -19.60
C GLY A 94 20.28 5.69 -20.58
N GLU A 95 21.20 4.77 -20.88
CA GLU A 95 20.97 3.58 -21.72
C GLU A 95 20.82 2.28 -20.90
N LEU A 96 20.83 2.38 -19.57
CA LEU A 96 20.54 1.26 -18.68
C LEU A 96 19.03 1.10 -18.52
N LEU A 97 18.51 -0.01 -19.02
CA LEU A 97 17.14 -0.43 -18.82
C LEU A 97 16.99 -1.14 -17.48
N ALA A 98 15.97 -0.80 -16.71
CA ALA A 98 15.57 -1.48 -15.48
C ALA A 98 14.14 -2.03 -15.60
N ARG A 99 13.95 -3.32 -15.29
CA ARG A 99 12.67 -4.05 -15.43
C ARG A 99 12.40 -4.97 -14.23
N CYS A 100 11.13 -5.02 -13.84
CA CYS A 100 10.65 -5.82 -12.70
C CYS A 100 9.50 -6.76 -13.05
N ASP A 101 9.32 -7.05 -14.34
CA ASP A 101 8.37 -8.04 -14.87
C ASP A 101 8.86 -9.48 -14.73
N THR A 102 10.17 -9.70 -14.52
CA THR A 102 10.76 -10.98 -14.12
C THR A 102 11.41 -10.87 -12.75
N LEU A 103 11.35 -11.93 -11.93
CA LEU A 103 12.07 -12.00 -10.65
C LEU A 103 13.30 -12.93 -10.78
N PRO A 104 14.50 -12.50 -10.33
CA PRO A 104 14.81 -11.16 -9.82
C PRO A 104 14.72 -10.08 -10.92
N GLY A 105 14.39 -8.84 -10.53
CA GLY A 105 14.36 -7.70 -11.46
C GLY A 105 15.71 -7.54 -12.17
N VAL A 106 15.69 -7.16 -13.44
CA VAL A 106 16.87 -7.17 -14.30
C VAL A 106 17.22 -5.77 -14.77
N THR A 107 18.52 -5.52 -14.86
CA THR A 107 19.11 -4.39 -15.58
C THR A 107 19.74 -4.85 -16.89
N ALA A 108 19.61 -4.09 -17.96
CA ALA A 108 20.26 -4.34 -19.23
C ALA A 108 20.92 -3.07 -19.79
N ASP A 109 22.17 -3.16 -20.21
CA ASP A 109 22.84 -2.06 -20.92
C ASP A 109 22.50 -2.13 -22.42
N CYS A 110 21.61 -1.26 -22.86
CA CYS A 110 21.18 -1.23 -24.26
C CYS A 110 22.33 -0.86 -25.22
N SER A 111 23.33 -0.12 -24.73
CA SER A 111 24.46 0.29 -25.56
C SER A 111 25.36 -0.90 -25.96
N ALA A 112 25.37 -1.97 -25.15
CA ALA A 112 26.13 -3.19 -25.43
C ALA A 112 25.68 -3.90 -26.71
N THR A 113 24.43 -3.69 -27.15
CA THR A 113 23.86 -4.23 -28.39
C THR A 113 23.69 -3.16 -29.48
N GLY A 114 24.20 -1.94 -29.26
CA GLY A 114 24.00 -0.79 -30.15
C GLY A 114 22.57 -0.26 -30.16
N GLN A 115 21.80 -0.57 -29.12
CA GLN A 115 20.43 -0.13 -28.91
C GLN A 115 20.39 1.08 -27.97
N GLN A 116 19.21 1.67 -27.84
CA GLN A 116 18.91 2.76 -26.93
C GLN A 116 17.77 2.39 -25.99
N CYS A 117 17.84 2.83 -24.74
CA CYS A 117 16.76 2.66 -23.80
C CYS A 117 15.64 3.68 -24.10
N GLY A 118 14.44 3.18 -24.44
CA GLY A 118 13.33 4.02 -24.84
C GLY A 118 11.97 3.41 -24.53
N TYR A 119 10.97 4.29 -24.36
CA TYR A 119 9.58 3.90 -24.16
C TYR A 119 8.95 3.44 -25.47
N VAL A 120 8.38 2.24 -25.50
CA VAL A 120 7.77 1.66 -26.70
C VAL A 120 6.26 1.95 -26.72
N ASP A 121 5.54 1.47 -25.71
CA ASP A 121 4.09 1.64 -25.58
C ASP A 121 3.62 1.35 -24.14
N ASP A 122 2.32 1.48 -23.90
CA ASP A 122 1.70 1.38 -22.55
C ASP A 122 1.56 -0.06 -22.02
N VAL A 123 1.96 -1.05 -22.82
CA VAL A 123 1.96 -2.48 -22.46
C VAL A 123 3.39 -2.96 -22.24
N SER A 124 4.26 -2.71 -23.22
CA SER A 124 5.65 -3.11 -23.24
C SER A 124 6.53 -2.21 -22.39
N GLY A 125 6.17 -0.94 -22.17
CA GLY A 125 6.94 0.03 -21.39
C GLY A 125 8.30 0.38 -22.01
N TYR A 126 9.29 0.65 -21.16
CA TYR A 126 10.68 0.91 -21.55
C TYR A 126 11.39 -0.37 -21.97
N GLN A 127 12.16 -0.31 -23.05
CA GLN A 127 12.90 -1.44 -23.64
C GLN A 127 14.25 -0.99 -24.20
N CYS A 128 15.12 -1.94 -24.51
CA CYS A 128 16.24 -1.69 -25.42
C CYS A 128 15.72 -1.73 -26.86
N VAL A 129 15.76 -0.59 -27.54
CA VAL A 129 15.17 -0.37 -28.85
C VAL A 129 16.27 0.03 -29.85
N ASP A 130 16.20 -0.48 -31.08
CA ASP A 130 17.14 -0.06 -32.13
C ASP A 130 17.02 1.44 -32.39
N GLY A 131 18.14 2.17 -32.39
CA GLY A 131 18.14 3.65 -32.49
C GLY A 131 17.57 4.23 -33.79
N GLY A 132 17.31 3.39 -34.81
CA GLY A 132 16.59 3.81 -36.03
C GLY A 132 15.06 3.84 -35.88
N ILE A 133 14.53 3.33 -34.77
CA ILE A 133 13.08 3.30 -34.46
C ILE A 133 12.70 4.49 -33.60
N LEU A 134 13.56 4.85 -32.62
CA LEU A 134 13.33 5.99 -31.76
C LEU A 134 13.55 7.30 -32.53
N ALA A 135 12.80 8.32 -32.15
CA ALA A 135 13.03 9.67 -32.63
C ALA A 135 14.39 10.20 -32.13
N SER A 136 14.98 11.11 -32.90
CA SER A 136 16.36 11.57 -32.75
C SER A 136 16.58 12.51 -31.57
N LYS A 137 15.55 13.23 -31.11
CA LYS A 137 15.66 14.11 -29.93
C LYS A 137 15.21 13.37 -28.68
N ARG A 138 15.96 13.57 -27.59
CA ARG A 138 15.72 12.93 -26.30
C ARG A 138 15.41 13.98 -25.24
N ILE A 139 14.41 13.71 -24.42
CA ILE A 139 14.11 14.48 -23.21
C ILE A 139 13.99 13.55 -22.03
N ALA A 140 14.54 13.95 -20.89
CA ALA A 140 14.48 13.20 -19.65
C ALA A 140 14.26 14.15 -18.47
N GLY A 141 13.79 13.61 -17.35
CA GLY A 141 13.66 14.38 -16.12
C GLY A 141 12.88 13.63 -15.08
N THR A 142 12.46 14.35 -14.04
CA THR A 142 11.68 13.83 -12.93
C THR A 142 10.38 14.60 -12.77
N ILE A 143 9.28 13.90 -12.56
CA ILE A 143 8.02 14.48 -12.11
C ILE A 143 7.86 14.19 -10.62
N ARG A 144 7.63 15.24 -9.84
CA ARG A 144 7.34 15.17 -8.40
C ARG A 144 6.01 15.83 -8.09
N TRP A 145 5.44 15.48 -6.96
CA TRP A 145 4.33 16.21 -6.36
C TRP A 145 4.61 16.42 -4.87
N GLU A 146 3.99 17.42 -4.26
CA GLU A 146 4.09 17.64 -2.82
C GLU A 146 2.87 17.07 -2.12
N ASP A 147 3.12 16.07 -1.28
CA ASP A 147 2.14 15.46 -0.38
C ASP A 147 1.99 16.26 0.90
N ARG A 148 0.85 16.12 1.57
CA ARG A 148 0.59 16.63 2.91
C ARG A 148 0.25 15.46 3.83
N PRO A 149 1.24 14.87 4.52
CA PRO A 149 1.01 13.70 5.35
C PRO A 149 -0.11 13.90 6.36
N LEU A 150 -1.00 12.91 6.46
CA LEU A 150 -2.03 12.88 7.49
C LEU A 150 -1.38 12.85 8.89
N SER A 151 -1.88 13.69 9.78
CA SER A 151 -1.66 13.59 11.22
C SER A 151 -3.00 13.78 11.93
N PRO A 152 -3.17 13.58 13.23
CA PRO A 152 -4.40 13.99 13.91
C PRO A 152 -4.51 15.53 14.05
N GLY A 153 -5.61 16.12 13.59
CA GLY A 153 -5.99 17.52 13.83
C GLY A 153 -5.44 18.60 12.87
N GLN A 154 -4.34 18.36 12.14
CA GLN A 154 -4.00 19.10 10.92
C GLN A 154 -3.20 18.27 9.90
N LEU A 155 -3.34 18.58 8.61
CA LEU A 155 -2.42 18.08 7.58
C LEU A 155 -0.99 18.57 7.84
N GLY A 156 -0.01 17.69 7.60
CA GLY A 156 1.40 17.95 7.78
C GLY A 156 1.96 19.04 6.85
N ALA A 157 3.25 19.32 7.04
CA ALA A 157 4.03 20.14 6.10
C ALA A 157 4.19 19.39 4.77
N ALA A 158 4.30 20.15 3.68
CA ALA A 158 4.47 19.59 2.34
C ALA A 158 5.76 18.74 2.24
N VAL A 159 5.65 17.54 1.67
CA VAL A 159 6.76 16.61 1.43
C VAL A 159 6.80 16.24 -0.05
N ALA A 160 7.96 16.41 -0.69
CA ALA A 160 8.11 16.06 -2.10
C ALA A 160 8.14 14.53 -2.28
N MET A 161 7.22 14.02 -3.09
CA MET A 161 7.05 12.62 -3.46
C MET A 161 7.28 12.43 -4.96
N PRO A 162 7.77 11.26 -5.40
CA PRO A 162 7.81 10.93 -6.82
C PRO A 162 6.37 10.82 -7.37
N ALA A 163 6.12 11.34 -8.57
CA ALA A 163 4.85 11.12 -9.25
C ALA A 163 4.92 9.81 -10.03
N ARG A 164 4.40 8.73 -9.44
CA ARG A 164 4.54 7.35 -9.94
C ARG A 164 3.60 7.07 -11.10
N GLY A 165 4.07 6.40 -12.16
CA GLY A 165 3.23 5.93 -13.28
C GLY A 165 2.51 7.02 -14.11
N VAL A 166 2.76 8.30 -13.84
CA VAL A 166 2.09 9.46 -14.43
C VAL A 166 2.40 9.57 -15.92
N MET A 167 1.36 9.88 -16.70
CA MET A 167 1.48 10.19 -18.12
C MET A 167 2.22 11.51 -18.32
N VAL A 168 3.29 11.47 -19.12
CA VAL A 168 4.02 12.66 -19.59
C VAL A 168 3.87 12.76 -21.10
N ALA A 169 3.46 13.92 -21.59
CA ALA A 169 3.37 14.21 -23.02
C ALA A 169 4.36 15.31 -23.41
N ILE A 170 4.95 15.16 -24.60
CA ILE A 170 5.71 16.21 -25.27
C ILE A 170 4.79 16.83 -26.31
N LEU A 171 4.52 18.13 -26.18
CA LEU A 171 3.61 18.86 -27.07
C LEU A 171 4.39 19.88 -27.91
N ASP A 172 3.98 20.08 -29.16
CA ASP A 172 4.47 21.19 -29.98
C ASP A 172 3.78 22.52 -29.65
N ALA A 173 4.11 23.58 -30.39
CA ALA A 173 3.54 24.92 -30.20
C ALA A 173 2.02 25.02 -30.51
N ALA A 174 1.45 24.01 -31.18
CA ALA A 174 0.03 23.91 -31.50
C ALA A 174 -0.72 22.92 -30.60
N ASP A 175 -0.10 22.47 -29.52
CA ASP A 175 -0.61 21.46 -28.58
C ASP A 175 -0.84 20.08 -29.20
N VAL A 176 -0.16 19.77 -30.30
CA VAL A 176 -0.13 18.42 -30.88
C VAL A 176 0.84 17.56 -30.08
N THR A 177 0.39 16.38 -29.67
CA THR A 177 1.22 15.41 -28.97
C THR A 177 2.24 14.77 -29.92
N LEU A 178 3.52 14.98 -29.61
CA LEU A 178 4.66 14.42 -30.34
C LEU A 178 5.12 13.08 -29.77
N ALA A 179 5.04 12.92 -28.45
CA ALA A 179 5.37 11.70 -27.74
C ALA A 179 4.58 11.60 -26.44
N THR A 180 4.38 10.38 -25.95
CA THR A 180 3.78 10.14 -24.62
C THR A 180 4.47 8.98 -23.93
N VAL A 181 4.94 9.20 -22.71
CA VAL A 181 5.60 8.20 -21.87
C VAL A 181 4.96 8.15 -20.49
N SER A 182 5.37 7.19 -19.67
CA SER A 182 4.99 7.13 -18.25
C SER A 182 6.23 7.28 -17.38
N THR A 183 6.07 7.91 -16.23
CA THR A 183 7.11 7.94 -15.20
C THR A 183 7.27 6.56 -14.57
N ALA A 184 8.49 6.26 -14.15
CA ALA A 184 8.78 5.17 -13.23
C ALA A 184 8.33 5.52 -11.80
N ASP A 185 8.47 4.59 -10.85
CA ASP A 185 8.02 4.79 -9.45
C ASP A 185 8.93 5.73 -8.65
N ASP A 186 10.12 6.07 -9.16
CA ASP A 186 10.94 7.18 -8.68
C ASP A 186 10.60 8.53 -9.33
N GLY A 187 9.59 8.57 -10.21
CA GLY A 187 9.15 9.77 -10.92
C GLY A 187 9.98 10.11 -12.15
N THR A 188 11.01 9.33 -12.48
CA THR A 188 11.84 9.59 -13.67
C THR A 188 11.11 9.22 -14.96
N TYR A 189 11.41 9.93 -16.05
CA TYR A 189 10.92 9.60 -17.38
C TYR A 189 11.98 9.88 -18.45
N VAL A 190 11.87 9.16 -19.58
CA VAL A 190 12.64 9.42 -20.80
C VAL A 190 11.69 9.34 -21.99
N ALA A 191 11.65 10.38 -22.81
CA ALA A 191 10.89 10.41 -24.06
C ALA A 191 11.80 10.74 -25.26
N HIS A 192 11.49 10.11 -26.39
CA HIS A 192 12.09 10.44 -27.68
C HIS A 192 11.03 11.11 -28.55
N TYR A 193 11.39 12.18 -29.25
CA TYR A 193 10.44 12.98 -30.03
C TYR A 193 11.11 13.65 -31.25
N GLU A 194 10.29 14.12 -32.18
CA GLU A 194 10.76 14.93 -33.32
C GLU A 194 10.10 16.30 -33.30
N ALA A 195 10.91 17.36 -33.36
CA ALA A 195 10.42 18.73 -33.48
C ALA A 195 11.52 19.66 -34.01
N THR A 196 11.14 20.65 -34.82
CA THR A 196 12.02 21.75 -35.24
C THR A 196 11.68 23.08 -34.58
N GLU A 197 10.56 23.13 -33.86
CA GLU A 197 10.02 24.32 -33.21
C GLU A 197 10.09 24.21 -31.68
N ASN A 198 9.43 25.13 -30.98
CA ASN A 198 9.29 25.06 -29.54
C ASN A 198 8.37 23.90 -29.13
N VAL A 199 8.74 23.25 -28.03
CA VAL A 199 7.97 22.18 -27.39
C VAL A 199 7.76 22.49 -25.92
N ARG A 200 6.86 21.75 -25.27
CA ARG A 200 6.68 21.74 -23.81
C ARG A 200 6.45 20.34 -23.29
N VAL A 201 6.82 20.12 -22.03
CA VAL A 201 6.52 18.88 -21.28
C VAL A 201 5.26 19.09 -20.48
N VAL A 202 4.33 18.15 -20.52
CA VAL A 202 3.09 18.19 -19.72
C VAL A 202 2.90 16.88 -18.98
N ALA A 203 2.77 16.95 -17.66
CA ALA A 203 2.37 15.82 -16.82
C ALA A 203 0.85 15.83 -16.63
N TYR A 204 0.20 14.66 -16.76
CA TYR A 204 -1.23 14.48 -16.60
C TYR A 204 -1.54 13.52 -15.44
N SER A 205 -2.59 13.80 -14.69
CA SER A 205 -3.12 12.99 -13.57
C SER A 205 -3.76 11.66 -14.05
N ARG A 206 -2.96 10.83 -14.72
CA ARG A 206 -3.37 9.55 -15.29
C ARG A 206 -2.20 8.58 -15.28
N SER A 207 -2.45 7.36 -14.84
CA SER A 207 -1.62 6.22 -15.17
C SER A 207 -2.14 5.52 -16.43
N ARG A 208 -1.21 5.05 -17.27
CA ARG A 208 -1.52 4.35 -18.52
C ARG A 208 -1.17 2.86 -18.49
N ALA A 209 -0.49 2.40 -17.45
CA ALA A 209 -0.16 0.99 -17.29
C ALA A 209 -1.43 0.16 -17.11
N GLU A 210 -1.52 -0.97 -17.80
CA GLU A 210 -2.60 -1.95 -17.60
C GLU A 210 -2.63 -2.49 -16.15
N ALA A 211 -1.47 -2.54 -15.50
CA ALA A 211 -1.34 -2.89 -14.09
C ALA A 211 -1.89 -1.83 -13.13
N ARG A 212 -2.06 -0.58 -13.57
CA ARG A 212 -2.49 0.56 -12.73
C ARG A 212 -3.42 1.52 -13.50
N PRO A 213 -4.59 1.10 -13.99
CA PRO A 213 -5.41 1.90 -14.89
C PRO A 213 -6.25 2.98 -14.15
N ALA A 214 -5.61 4.04 -13.68
CA ALA A 214 -6.25 5.12 -12.92
C ALA A 214 -6.21 6.48 -13.65
N ARG A 215 -7.26 7.30 -13.46
CA ARG A 215 -7.37 8.66 -13.99
C ARG A 215 -8.04 9.57 -12.97
N VAL A 216 -7.53 10.78 -12.80
CA VAL A 216 -8.18 11.81 -11.98
C VAL A 216 -8.60 12.96 -12.88
N ARG A 217 -9.87 13.36 -12.77
CA ARG A 217 -10.49 14.39 -13.60
C ARG A 217 -11.04 15.52 -12.75
N ASP A 218 -11.17 16.70 -13.34
CA ASP A 218 -11.96 17.77 -12.76
C ASP A 218 -13.47 17.51 -12.93
N THR A 219 -14.31 18.40 -12.41
CA THR A 219 -15.77 18.29 -12.51
C THR A 219 -16.32 18.42 -13.94
N GLN A 220 -15.48 18.84 -14.90
CA GLN A 220 -15.81 18.93 -16.32
C GLN A 220 -15.37 17.68 -17.10
N GLY A 221 -14.66 16.75 -16.45
CA GLY A 221 -14.19 15.50 -17.03
C GLY A 221 -12.80 15.59 -17.68
N TYR A 222 -12.08 16.70 -17.53
CA TYR A 222 -10.72 16.85 -18.05
C TYR A 222 -9.69 16.34 -17.04
N LEU A 223 -8.59 15.78 -17.53
CA LEU A 223 -7.45 15.43 -16.67
C LEU A 223 -6.82 16.70 -16.11
N HIS A 224 -6.43 16.67 -14.85
CA HIS A 224 -5.54 17.70 -14.30
C HIS A 224 -4.17 17.58 -14.96
N ALA A 225 -3.54 18.73 -15.26
CA ALA A 225 -2.28 18.78 -15.98
C ALA A 225 -1.37 19.93 -15.47
N LEU A 226 -0.06 19.68 -15.46
CA LEU A 226 0.98 20.69 -15.24
C LEU A 226 1.94 20.70 -16.43
N GLY A 227 2.13 21.86 -17.06
CA GLY A 227 3.03 22.05 -18.19
C GLY A 227 4.27 22.87 -17.83
N SER A 228 5.39 22.57 -18.48
CA SER A 228 6.57 23.45 -18.49
C SER A 228 6.29 24.73 -19.29
N GLU A 229 7.13 25.75 -19.08
CA GLU A 229 7.27 26.81 -20.07
C GLU A 229 7.76 26.22 -21.41
N PRO A 230 7.36 26.77 -22.58
CA PRO A 230 7.86 26.32 -23.87
C PRO A 230 9.36 26.59 -24.04
N PHE A 231 10.07 25.66 -24.68
CA PHE A 231 11.50 25.78 -24.97
C PHE A 231 11.83 25.26 -26.37
N VAL A 232 12.97 25.71 -26.92
CA VAL A 232 13.45 25.27 -28.24
C VAL A 232 13.88 23.80 -28.17
N ALA A 233 13.42 22.97 -29.10
CA ALA A 233 13.76 21.55 -29.13
C ALA A 233 15.26 21.29 -29.33
N GLY A 234 15.95 20.84 -28.26
CA GLY A 234 17.34 20.39 -28.29
C GLY A 234 17.50 18.91 -28.65
N ASP A 235 18.73 18.45 -28.88
CA ASP A 235 19.01 17.02 -29.14
C ASP A 235 18.92 16.19 -27.85
N THR A 236 19.35 16.76 -26.73
CA THR A 236 19.15 16.21 -25.39
C THR A 236 18.75 17.33 -24.45
N THR A 237 17.58 17.19 -23.82
CA THR A 237 17.04 18.20 -22.89
C THR A 237 16.66 17.56 -21.56
N ALA A 238 16.85 18.29 -20.46
CA ALA A 238 16.38 17.90 -19.14
C ALA A 238 15.24 18.82 -18.68
N VAL A 239 14.10 18.25 -18.27
CA VAL A 239 12.95 19.02 -17.75
C VAL A 239 12.33 18.31 -16.57
N ASP A 240 12.41 18.96 -15.41
CA ASP A 240 11.74 18.51 -14.18
C ASP A 240 10.45 19.32 -13.96
N LEU A 241 9.44 18.67 -13.39
CA LEU A 241 8.19 19.31 -12.97
C LEU A 241 7.87 18.94 -11.53
N THR A 242 7.38 19.91 -10.75
CA THR A 242 6.89 19.70 -9.39
C THR A 242 5.46 20.24 -9.28
N ILE A 243 4.50 19.37 -8.98
CA ILE A 243 3.14 19.76 -8.61
C ILE A 243 3.16 20.15 -7.14
N THR A 244 3.03 21.44 -6.82
CA THR A 244 3.11 21.91 -5.43
C THR A 244 1.81 21.69 -4.67
N ALA A 245 1.89 21.49 -3.35
CA ALA A 245 0.72 21.31 -2.49
C ALA A 245 -0.11 22.60 -2.37
N SER A 246 0.54 23.74 -2.64
CA SER A 246 -0.09 25.06 -2.72
C SER A 246 -0.79 25.33 -4.06
N SER A 247 -0.62 24.46 -5.05
CA SER A 247 -1.35 24.55 -6.32
C SER A 247 -2.79 24.07 -6.14
N SER A 248 -3.67 24.43 -7.08
CA SER A 248 -5.02 23.85 -7.15
C SER A 248 -5.03 22.40 -7.66
N LEU A 249 -3.85 21.78 -7.83
CA LEU A 249 -3.67 20.48 -8.49
C LEU A 249 -3.21 19.39 -7.53
N GLY A 250 -2.59 19.73 -6.39
CA GLY A 250 -1.92 18.75 -5.53
C GLY A 250 -2.79 17.56 -5.11
N GLY A 251 -4.06 17.82 -4.76
CA GLY A 251 -5.00 16.76 -4.39
C GLY A 251 -5.30 15.77 -5.52
N ALA A 252 -5.24 16.19 -6.79
CA ALA A 252 -5.42 15.27 -7.91
C ALA A 252 -4.25 14.27 -8.05
N TRP A 253 -3.03 14.67 -7.69
CA TRP A 253 -1.87 13.76 -7.70
C TRP A 253 -1.87 12.85 -6.49
N ASN A 254 -2.32 13.34 -5.33
CA ASN A 254 -2.53 12.50 -4.17
C ASN A 254 -3.58 11.41 -4.43
N ALA A 255 -4.73 11.78 -4.99
CA ALA A 255 -5.78 10.84 -5.37
C ALA A 255 -5.27 9.76 -6.34
N LEU A 256 -4.47 10.17 -7.34
CA LEU A 256 -3.85 9.22 -8.28
C LEU A 256 -2.87 8.26 -7.57
N ASP A 257 -2.06 8.78 -6.65
CA ASP A 257 -1.08 7.99 -5.91
C ASP A 257 -1.74 6.98 -4.95
N ASN A 258 -2.85 7.36 -4.32
CA ASN A 258 -3.70 6.45 -3.55
C ASN A 258 -4.31 5.34 -4.43
N ALA A 259 -4.79 5.67 -5.63
CA ALA A 259 -5.27 4.66 -6.59
C ALA A 259 -4.15 3.69 -7.02
N ILE A 260 -2.95 4.20 -7.30
CA ILE A 260 -1.78 3.37 -7.62
C ILE A 260 -1.45 2.44 -6.45
N THR A 261 -1.45 2.95 -5.22
CA THR A 261 -1.17 2.19 -4.01
C THR A 261 -2.20 1.08 -3.80
N ALA A 262 -3.49 1.37 -3.95
CA ALA A 262 -4.55 0.37 -3.86
C ALA A 262 -4.39 -0.72 -4.93
N MET A 263 -4.11 -0.34 -6.19
CA MET A 263 -3.93 -1.30 -7.28
C MET A 263 -2.72 -2.20 -7.06
N ASP A 264 -1.61 -1.67 -6.56
CA ASP A 264 -0.45 -2.48 -6.20
C ASP A 264 -0.74 -3.43 -5.03
N TRP A 265 -1.52 -2.99 -4.04
CA TRP A 265 -1.94 -3.82 -2.91
C TRP A 265 -2.83 -4.99 -3.36
N LEU A 266 -3.74 -4.76 -4.32
CA LEU A 266 -4.56 -5.79 -4.96
C LEU A 266 -3.69 -6.79 -5.75
N ARG A 267 -2.76 -6.28 -6.56
CA ARG A 267 -1.84 -7.12 -7.36
C ARG A 267 -0.92 -7.98 -6.51
N ALA A 268 -0.42 -7.43 -5.40
CA ALA A 268 0.38 -8.16 -4.44
C ALA A 268 -0.36 -9.34 -3.81
N ARG A 269 -1.71 -9.33 -3.86
CA ARG A 269 -2.60 -10.39 -3.36
C ARG A 269 -3.23 -11.23 -4.48
N GLY A 270 -2.60 -11.25 -5.65
CA GLY A 270 -2.95 -12.20 -6.71
C GLY A 270 -4.00 -11.71 -7.71
N ILE A 271 -4.51 -10.48 -7.58
CA ILE A 271 -5.39 -9.90 -8.60
C ILE A 271 -4.57 -9.56 -9.85
N SER A 272 -4.71 -10.36 -10.89
CA SER A 272 -3.90 -10.26 -12.12
C SER A 272 -4.45 -9.25 -13.13
N THR A 273 -5.75 -8.98 -13.09
CA THR A 273 -6.43 -8.05 -14.01
C THR A 273 -7.07 -6.96 -13.18
N ILE A 274 -6.66 -5.70 -13.42
CA ILE A 274 -7.16 -4.56 -12.67
C ILE A 274 -8.16 -3.78 -13.52
N SER A 275 -9.39 -3.65 -13.02
CA SER A 275 -10.43 -2.81 -13.60
C SER A 275 -10.05 -1.33 -13.50
N PRO A 276 -10.31 -0.50 -14.53
CA PRO A 276 -10.04 0.93 -14.44
C PRO A 276 -10.85 1.63 -13.34
N VAL A 277 -10.27 2.67 -12.74
CA VAL A 277 -10.98 3.62 -11.87
C VAL A 277 -10.92 5.04 -12.45
N PHE A 278 -12.06 5.74 -12.38
CA PHE A 278 -12.22 7.10 -12.87
C PHE A 278 -12.54 8.03 -11.69
N MET A 279 -11.50 8.67 -11.17
CA MET A 279 -11.63 9.58 -10.04
C MET A 279 -11.97 10.99 -10.51
N TYR A 280 -12.78 11.70 -9.72
CA TYR A 280 -13.17 13.09 -9.94
C TYR A 280 -12.85 13.89 -8.69
N TRP A 281 -12.03 14.92 -8.85
CA TRP A 281 -11.66 15.83 -7.77
C TRP A 281 -11.42 17.22 -8.34
N GLN A 282 -11.87 18.24 -7.61
CA GLN A 282 -11.54 19.63 -7.92
C GLN A 282 -11.54 20.44 -6.63
N LEU A 283 -10.46 21.19 -6.38
CA LEU A 283 -10.39 22.07 -5.22
C LEU A 283 -11.64 22.96 -5.10
N GLY A 284 -12.33 22.85 -3.96
CA GLY A 284 -13.54 23.61 -3.65
C GLY A 284 -14.84 23.10 -4.28
N SER A 285 -14.85 21.91 -4.92
CA SER A 285 -16.12 21.18 -5.10
C SER A 285 -16.70 20.81 -3.74
N ALA A 286 -18.02 20.67 -3.67
CA ALA A 286 -18.76 20.31 -2.46
C ALA A 286 -19.80 19.23 -2.80
N THR A 287 -19.31 18.12 -3.35
CA THR A 287 -20.14 17.02 -3.87
C THR A 287 -20.23 15.84 -2.90
N GLY A 288 -19.45 15.86 -1.83
CA GLY A 288 -19.14 14.69 -1.00
C GLY A 288 -18.14 13.75 -1.70
N SER A 289 -17.51 12.92 -0.88
CA SER A 289 -16.75 11.75 -1.33
C SER A 289 -17.69 10.54 -1.42
N TYR A 290 -17.61 9.81 -2.52
CA TYR A 290 -18.37 8.57 -2.74
C TYR A 290 -17.84 7.78 -3.94
N TYR A 291 -17.97 6.47 -3.87
CA TYR A 291 -17.85 5.55 -4.99
C TYR A 291 -19.21 5.25 -5.62
N GLN A 292 -19.25 5.17 -6.94
CA GLN A 292 -20.41 4.73 -7.69
C GLN A 292 -20.07 3.50 -8.54
N GLY A 293 -20.68 2.37 -8.16
CA GLY A 293 -20.49 1.09 -8.83
C GLY A 293 -21.06 1.03 -10.24
N GLY A 294 -20.51 0.10 -11.03
CA GLY A 294 -20.91 -0.18 -12.40
C GLY A 294 -20.26 0.68 -13.49
N ASP A 295 -19.84 1.91 -13.19
CA ASP A 295 -18.97 2.72 -14.09
C ASP A 295 -17.60 3.07 -13.48
N ASN A 296 -17.33 2.57 -12.28
CA ASN A 296 -16.10 2.72 -11.49
C ASN A 296 -15.70 4.19 -11.33
N SER A 297 -16.70 5.04 -11.14
CA SER A 297 -16.50 6.44 -10.82
C SER A 297 -16.34 6.63 -9.32
N LEU A 298 -15.32 7.39 -8.95
CA LEU A 298 -15.00 7.75 -7.58
C LEU A 298 -14.98 9.27 -7.52
N HIS A 299 -15.76 9.85 -6.63
CA HIS A 299 -15.84 11.29 -6.44
C HIS A 299 -15.20 11.63 -5.11
N LEU A 300 -14.36 12.66 -5.09
CA LEU A 300 -13.77 13.20 -3.87
C LEU A 300 -14.26 14.62 -3.65
N ASP A 301 -14.56 14.98 -2.41
CA ASP A 301 -14.85 16.36 -2.06
C ASP A 301 -13.63 17.26 -2.29
N GLY A 302 -13.88 18.56 -2.42
CA GLY A 302 -12.84 19.51 -2.78
C GLY A 302 -11.80 19.72 -1.69
N ASP A 303 -12.12 19.43 -0.42
CA ASP A 303 -11.19 19.44 0.70
C ASP A 303 -10.51 18.08 0.96
N ASP A 304 -11.09 16.97 0.51
CA ASP A 304 -10.55 15.60 0.64
C ASP A 304 -9.35 15.30 -0.27
N GLY A 305 -8.81 16.29 -0.98
CA GLY A 305 -7.74 16.10 -1.94
C GLY A 305 -6.46 15.50 -1.34
N PHE A 306 -6.19 15.73 -0.06
CA PHE A 306 -5.04 15.17 0.67
C PHE A 306 -5.46 14.12 1.71
N ASP A 307 -6.70 13.66 1.66
CA ASP A 307 -7.23 12.73 2.65
C ASP A 307 -7.10 11.31 2.13
N ASP A 308 -5.89 10.77 2.30
CA ASP A 308 -5.52 9.43 1.80
C ASP A 308 -6.52 8.36 2.22
N VAL A 309 -6.96 8.39 3.47
CA VAL A 309 -7.88 7.38 3.99
C VAL A 309 -9.29 7.52 3.43
N VAL A 310 -9.74 8.74 3.09
CA VAL A 310 -11.02 8.95 2.40
C VAL A 310 -10.91 8.43 0.97
N ALA A 311 -9.84 8.79 0.26
CA ALA A 311 -9.60 8.27 -1.09
C ALA A 311 -9.48 6.73 -1.12
N LEU A 312 -8.79 6.15 -0.14
CA LEU A 312 -8.66 4.70 -0.01
C LEU A 312 -9.95 4.02 0.47
N HIS A 313 -10.80 4.69 1.26
CA HIS A 313 -12.13 4.19 1.64
C HIS A 313 -12.99 4.01 0.40
N GLU A 314 -13.06 5.04 -0.44
CA GLU A 314 -13.82 4.93 -1.69
C GLU A 314 -13.21 3.90 -2.67
N LEU A 315 -11.88 3.73 -2.66
CA LEU A 315 -11.21 2.63 -3.37
C LEU A 315 -11.51 1.25 -2.74
N GLY A 316 -11.87 1.19 -1.46
CA GLY A 316 -12.36 0.00 -0.77
C GLY A 316 -13.73 -0.43 -1.30
N HIS A 317 -14.63 0.51 -1.58
CA HIS A 317 -15.87 0.20 -2.28
C HIS A 317 -15.64 -0.28 -3.72
N TYR A 318 -14.72 0.36 -4.46
CA TYR A 318 -14.27 -0.15 -5.75
C TYR A 318 -13.74 -1.60 -5.66
N MET A 319 -12.94 -1.90 -4.63
CA MET A 319 -12.44 -3.26 -4.41
C MET A 319 -13.59 -4.25 -4.16
N GLN A 320 -14.58 -3.85 -3.35
CA GLN A 320 -15.73 -4.68 -3.04
C GLN A 320 -16.60 -4.97 -4.28
N ASP A 321 -16.84 -3.96 -5.11
CA ASP A 321 -17.66 -4.04 -6.33
C ASP A 321 -17.00 -4.89 -7.42
N GLU A 322 -15.68 -4.76 -7.60
CA GLU A 322 -14.95 -5.40 -8.70
C GLU A 322 -14.37 -6.78 -8.36
N TYR A 323 -14.00 -7.02 -7.10
CA TYR A 323 -13.22 -8.22 -6.72
C TYR A 323 -13.80 -9.01 -5.55
N SER A 324 -14.90 -8.56 -4.96
CA SER A 324 -15.56 -9.22 -3.85
C SER A 324 -17.07 -9.37 -4.12
N ALA A 325 -17.87 -9.49 -3.06
CA ALA A 325 -19.32 -9.39 -3.10
C ALA A 325 -19.77 -8.23 -2.20
N SER A 326 -20.76 -7.48 -2.68
CA SER A 326 -21.39 -6.39 -1.92
C SER A 326 -22.86 -6.30 -2.26
N ASP A 327 -23.70 -6.25 -1.23
CA ASP A 327 -25.13 -5.91 -1.32
C ASP A 327 -25.43 -4.59 -0.58
N ASN A 328 -24.41 -3.71 -0.46
CA ASN A 328 -24.52 -2.42 0.22
C ASN A 328 -25.63 -1.58 -0.46
N PRO A 329 -26.72 -1.23 0.25
CA PRO A 329 -27.80 -0.43 -0.33
C PRO A 329 -27.45 1.05 -0.52
N GLY A 330 -26.31 1.51 0.03
CA GLY A 330 -25.93 2.90 0.16
C GLY A 330 -26.90 3.70 1.05
N GLY A 331 -26.70 5.02 1.08
CA GLY A 331 -27.50 5.96 1.87
C GLY A 331 -26.72 6.59 3.00
N ALA A 332 -27.36 7.43 3.81
CA ALA A 332 -26.68 8.13 4.89
C ALA A 332 -26.31 7.19 6.05
N HIS A 333 -25.09 7.34 6.55
CA HIS A 333 -24.51 6.62 7.68
C HIS A 333 -23.62 7.58 8.49
N ASP A 334 -23.43 7.27 9.77
CA ASP A 334 -22.72 8.11 10.74
C ASP A 334 -21.98 7.29 11.81
N GLY A 335 -21.77 6.00 11.54
CA GLY A 335 -21.27 5.05 12.52
C GLY A 335 -22.32 4.42 13.44
N SER A 336 -23.54 4.95 13.53
CA SER A 336 -24.57 4.33 14.37
C SER A 336 -25.06 3.00 13.78
N PRO A 337 -25.59 2.07 14.61
CA PRO A 337 -26.03 0.77 14.11
C PRO A 337 -27.03 0.84 12.93
N ALA A 338 -26.58 0.32 11.79
CA ALA A 338 -27.20 0.45 10.47
C ALA A 338 -27.72 -0.90 9.91
N ASP A 339 -28.23 -0.89 8.68
CA ASP A 339 -28.50 -2.14 7.93
C ASP A 339 -27.21 -2.99 7.89
N PRO A 340 -27.24 -4.30 8.19
CA PRO A 340 -26.02 -5.11 8.26
C PRO A 340 -25.19 -5.10 6.96
N ARG A 341 -25.84 -4.98 5.80
CA ARG A 341 -25.17 -4.88 4.50
C ARG A 341 -24.47 -3.54 4.30
N LEU A 342 -25.07 -2.47 4.82
CA LEU A 342 -24.48 -1.13 4.84
C LEU A 342 -23.28 -1.11 5.78
N ALA A 343 -23.45 -1.60 7.02
CA ALA A 343 -22.36 -1.67 7.99
C ALA A 343 -21.17 -2.52 7.49
N TRP A 344 -21.46 -3.62 6.79
CA TRP A 344 -20.43 -4.43 6.12
C TRP A 344 -19.73 -3.67 4.99
N GLY A 345 -20.50 -3.06 4.09
CA GLY A 345 -19.95 -2.29 2.96
C GLY A 345 -19.03 -1.17 3.42
N GLU A 346 -19.52 -0.31 4.30
CA GLU A 346 -18.77 0.84 4.83
C GLU A 346 -17.60 0.42 5.71
N GLY A 347 -17.80 -0.54 6.63
CA GLY A 347 -16.74 -1.01 7.52
C GLY A 347 -15.62 -1.73 6.78
N GLY A 348 -15.96 -2.54 5.76
CA GLY A 348 -14.98 -3.20 4.91
C GLY A 348 -14.18 -2.22 4.04
N ALA A 349 -14.80 -1.14 3.58
CA ALA A 349 -14.13 -0.05 2.87
C ALA A 349 -13.18 0.74 3.77
N THR A 350 -13.62 1.06 4.99
CA THR A 350 -12.78 1.65 6.03
C THR A 350 -11.59 0.75 6.37
N TRP A 351 -11.82 -0.54 6.60
CA TRP A 351 -10.76 -1.53 6.84
C TRP A 351 -9.72 -1.53 5.73
N PHE A 352 -10.17 -1.57 4.47
CA PHE A 352 -9.26 -1.59 3.33
C PHE A 352 -8.32 -0.37 3.33
N ALA A 353 -8.86 0.80 3.67
CA ALA A 353 -8.09 2.04 3.76
C ALA A 353 -7.02 2.01 4.86
N ILE A 354 -7.40 1.61 6.07
CA ILE A 354 -6.48 1.58 7.22
C ILE A 354 -5.45 0.43 7.11
N ALA A 355 -5.83 -0.70 6.51
CA ALA A 355 -4.94 -1.83 6.25
C ALA A 355 -3.89 -1.52 5.19
N ILE A 356 -4.24 -0.77 4.13
CA ILE A 356 -3.27 -0.28 3.15
C ILE A 356 -2.29 0.70 3.78
N ARG A 357 -2.80 1.62 4.62
CA ARG A 357 -1.97 2.63 5.28
C ARG A 357 -1.09 2.06 6.39
N GLY A 358 -1.40 0.88 6.92
CA GLY A 358 -0.72 0.33 8.10
C GLY A 358 -0.94 1.21 9.34
N SER A 359 -2.12 1.79 9.49
CA SER A 359 -2.48 2.70 10.58
C SER A 359 -3.98 2.63 10.86
N ALA A 360 -4.38 2.25 12.07
CA ALA A 360 -5.76 2.16 12.53
C ALA A 360 -6.53 3.50 12.58
N ASN A 361 -5.87 4.63 12.34
CA ASN A 361 -6.54 5.95 12.37
C ASN A 361 -7.27 6.24 11.06
N TYR A 362 -8.59 6.39 11.11
CA TYR A 362 -9.38 7.09 10.09
C TYR A 362 -9.38 8.60 10.37
N ILE A 363 -9.05 9.41 9.36
CA ILE A 363 -8.85 10.85 9.50
C ILE A 363 -9.43 11.55 8.27
N ASP A 364 -10.38 12.44 8.49
CA ASP A 364 -11.04 13.25 7.46
C ASP A 364 -10.87 14.72 7.84
N TYR A 365 -10.31 15.50 6.92
CA TYR A 365 -9.99 16.90 7.05
C TYR A 365 -10.98 17.81 6.33
N SER A 366 -11.77 18.52 7.14
CA SER A 366 -12.47 19.70 6.66
C SER A 366 -11.70 21.00 6.94
N ALA A 367 -12.00 22.05 6.16
CA ALA A 367 -11.45 23.41 6.32
C ALA A 367 -11.70 24.05 7.72
N GLY A 368 -12.52 23.43 8.58
CA GLY A 368 -12.85 23.87 9.94
C GLY A 368 -12.20 23.07 11.08
N GLY A 369 -11.39 22.07 10.75
CA GLY A 369 -10.83 21.11 11.70
C GLY A 369 -11.36 19.72 11.38
N GLY A 370 -10.45 18.81 11.02
CA GLY A 370 -10.79 17.42 10.73
C GLY A 370 -11.24 16.64 11.96
N TRP A 371 -11.88 15.51 11.73
CA TRP A 371 -12.19 14.52 12.76
C TRP A 371 -11.36 13.26 12.55
N SER A 372 -11.22 12.48 13.61
CA SER A 372 -10.53 11.18 13.52
C SER A 372 -11.15 10.15 14.44
N VAL A 373 -11.09 8.91 14.00
CA VAL A 373 -11.43 7.72 14.77
C VAL A 373 -10.22 6.81 14.77
N GLU A 374 -9.82 6.39 15.97
CA GLU A 374 -8.78 5.40 16.20
C GLU A 374 -9.52 4.07 16.30
N LEU A 375 -9.20 3.10 15.43
CA LEU A 375 -9.96 1.85 15.26
C LEU A 375 -9.25 0.63 15.86
N GLU A 376 -8.18 0.83 16.61
CA GLU A 376 -7.47 -0.20 17.37
C GLU A 376 -8.06 -0.29 18.80
N ASP A 377 -8.05 0.83 19.51
CA ASP A 377 -8.38 0.85 20.94
C ASP A 377 -9.88 1.13 21.22
N ARG A 378 -10.64 1.50 20.18
CA ARG A 378 -12.07 1.85 20.32
C ARG A 378 -12.93 0.64 20.05
N VAL A 379 -14.03 0.54 20.80
CA VAL A 379 -14.94 -0.60 20.71
C VAL A 379 -16.36 -0.13 20.47
N HIS A 380 -16.85 -0.34 19.25
CA HIS A 380 -18.27 -0.22 18.92
C HIS A 380 -18.97 -1.56 19.12
N ALA A 381 -19.31 -1.89 20.37
CA ALA A 381 -19.93 -3.17 20.68
C ALA A 381 -21.32 -3.38 20.07
N ALA A 382 -21.58 -4.60 19.59
CA ALA A 382 -22.90 -5.09 19.23
C ALA A 382 -23.79 -5.34 20.47
N SER A 383 -25.03 -5.75 20.24
CA SER A 383 -25.94 -6.17 21.32
C SER A 383 -25.84 -7.68 21.56
N VAL A 384 -25.52 -8.07 22.80
CA VAL A 384 -25.60 -9.49 23.25
C VAL A 384 -27.01 -10.06 23.21
N ALA A 385 -28.03 -9.20 23.17
CA ALA A 385 -29.43 -9.61 23.02
C ALA A 385 -29.88 -9.66 21.54
N GLY A 386 -29.02 -9.23 20.62
CA GLY A 386 -29.22 -9.34 19.18
C GLY A 386 -29.00 -10.77 18.67
N GLY A 387 -29.29 -10.99 17.39
CA GLY A 387 -28.93 -12.21 16.67
C GLY A 387 -27.91 -11.92 15.58
N LEU A 388 -27.67 -12.91 14.71
CA LEU A 388 -26.75 -12.77 13.57
C LEU A 388 -27.15 -11.65 12.60
N SER A 389 -28.46 -11.43 12.40
CA SER A 389 -28.99 -10.40 11.48
C SER A 389 -29.20 -9.03 12.15
N GLN A 390 -28.58 -8.77 13.31
CA GLN A 390 -28.78 -7.50 14.02
C GLN A 390 -28.13 -6.33 13.28
N ARG A 391 -28.65 -5.12 13.49
CA ARG A 391 -28.01 -3.89 13.01
C ARG A 391 -26.65 -3.70 13.68
N LEU A 392 -25.63 -3.35 12.90
CA LEU A 392 -24.25 -3.20 13.37
C LEU A 392 -23.71 -1.81 13.03
N SER A 393 -22.74 -1.34 13.81
CA SER A 393 -21.95 -0.17 13.46
C SER A 393 -20.94 -0.54 12.37
N GLU A 394 -20.72 0.33 11.40
CA GLU A 394 -19.64 0.17 10.42
C GLU A 394 -18.25 0.24 11.07
N TRP A 395 -18.11 1.04 12.12
CA TRP A 395 -16.88 1.12 12.91
C TRP A 395 -16.56 -0.24 13.52
N MET A 396 -17.54 -0.93 14.11
CA MET A 396 -17.35 -2.28 14.63
C MET A 396 -16.83 -3.26 13.58
N VAL A 397 -17.34 -3.17 12.35
CA VAL A 397 -16.89 -4.04 11.26
C VAL A 397 -15.44 -3.72 10.89
N ALA A 398 -15.09 -2.43 10.77
CA ALA A 398 -13.73 -2.01 10.46
C ALA A 398 -12.73 -2.39 11.56
N GLU A 399 -13.07 -2.13 12.83
CA GLU A 399 -12.30 -2.49 14.03
C GLU A 399 -12.05 -4.01 14.04
N LEU A 400 -13.11 -4.82 13.98
CA LEU A 400 -12.98 -6.28 13.95
C LEU A 400 -12.10 -6.79 12.79
N MET A 401 -12.23 -6.23 11.59
CA MET A 401 -11.42 -6.68 10.46
C MET A 401 -9.94 -6.25 10.60
N TYR A 402 -9.69 -5.16 11.32
CA TYR A 402 -8.34 -4.68 11.61
C TYR A 402 -7.64 -5.63 12.59
N ASP A 403 -8.23 -5.83 13.76
CA ASP A 403 -7.85 -6.80 14.83
C ASP A 403 -7.59 -8.22 14.30
N VAL A 404 -8.43 -8.68 13.36
CA VAL A 404 -8.23 -10.01 12.77
C VAL A 404 -6.92 -10.09 11.96
N GLY A 405 -6.41 -8.98 11.42
CA GLY A 405 -5.36 -8.96 10.41
C GLY A 405 -4.10 -8.14 10.71
N ASP A 406 -4.00 -7.47 11.85
CA ASP A 406 -2.86 -6.60 12.19
C ASP A 406 -1.75 -7.33 13.00
N ALA A 407 -2.06 -8.54 13.49
CA ALA A 407 -1.19 -9.50 14.17
C ALA A 407 -0.73 -9.10 15.58
N ALA A 408 -0.74 -10.07 16.50
CA ALA A 408 -0.46 -10.01 17.95
C ALA A 408 0.79 -9.27 18.50
N GLY A 409 1.59 -8.57 17.69
CA GLY A 409 2.81 -7.89 18.09
C GLY A 409 2.61 -6.64 18.96
N GLY A 410 2.06 -6.79 20.16
CA GLY A 410 1.74 -5.67 21.08
C GLY A 410 0.25 -5.27 21.11
N ASP A 411 -0.57 -6.04 20.39
CA ASP A 411 -2.01 -5.92 20.18
C ASP A 411 -2.81 -6.42 21.41
N ASP A 412 -4.04 -5.93 21.57
CA ASP A 412 -4.95 -6.19 22.67
C ASP A 412 -5.77 -7.49 22.53
N ASP A 413 -5.61 -8.20 21.41
CA ASP A 413 -6.27 -9.46 21.12
C ASP A 413 -5.32 -10.67 20.90
N ALA A 414 -5.89 -11.83 20.53
CA ALA A 414 -5.19 -13.12 20.44
C ALA A 414 -5.08 -13.67 19.01
N MET A 415 -5.50 -12.89 18.01
CA MET A 415 -5.41 -13.20 16.60
C MET A 415 -3.95 -13.08 16.15
N THR A 416 -3.56 -13.99 15.26
CA THR A 416 -2.16 -14.08 14.75
C THR A 416 -2.13 -14.04 13.24
N ALA A 417 -3.23 -13.59 12.64
CA ALA A 417 -3.44 -13.53 11.21
C ALA A 417 -2.97 -12.18 10.65
N THR A 418 -3.08 -12.04 9.33
CA THR A 418 -2.61 -10.91 8.56
C THR A 418 -3.73 -10.29 7.73
N HIS A 419 -3.59 -9.02 7.34
CA HIS A 419 -4.53 -8.38 6.41
C HIS A 419 -4.56 -9.07 5.04
N ALA A 420 -3.54 -9.88 4.69
CA ALA A 420 -3.58 -10.75 3.52
C ALA A 420 -4.61 -11.88 3.71
N GLU A 421 -4.62 -12.54 4.86
CA GLU A 421 -5.60 -13.58 5.17
C GLU A 421 -7.04 -13.03 5.27
N VAL A 422 -7.22 -11.79 5.76
CA VAL A 422 -8.53 -11.11 5.70
C VAL A 422 -8.96 -10.90 4.25
N PHE A 423 -8.04 -10.45 3.38
CA PHE A 423 -8.33 -10.22 1.97
C PHE A 423 -8.63 -11.51 1.18
N ASP A 424 -8.00 -12.64 1.54
CA ASP A 424 -8.28 -13.94 0.94
C ASP A 424 -9.76 -14.33 1.08
N VAL A 425 -10.39 -13.96 2.20
CA VAL A 425 -11.83 -14.20 2.42
C VAL A 425 -12.66 -13.38 1.45
N LEU A 426 -12.35 -12.08 1.32
CA LEU A 426 -13.08 -11.14 0.46
C LEU A 426 -13.05 -11.58 -1.00
N THR A 427 -11.87 -11.91 -1.52
CA THR A 427 -11.70 -12.21 -2.95
C THR A 427 -11.90 -13.68 -3.30
N GLY A 428 -11.74 -14.59 -2.33
CA GLY A 428 -11.88 -16.02 -2.51
C GLY A 428 -13.26 -16.54 -2.12
N TYR A 429 -13.57 -16.56 -0.81
CA TYR A 429 -14.80 -17.19 -0.32
C TYR A 429 -16.05 -16.42 -0.73
N MET A 430 -16.06 -15.09 -0.57
CA MET A 430 -17.27 -14.28 -0.79
C MET A 430 -17.70 -14.24 -2.26
N THR A 431 -16.78 -14.46 -3.19
CA THR A 431 -17.06 -14.57 -4.63
C THR A 431 -17.42 -16.00 -5.07
N SER A 432 -17.30 -16.97 -4.16
CA SER A 432 -17.49 -18.38 -4.47
C SER A 432 -18.95 -18.82 -4.37
N SER A 433 -19.29 -19.91 -5.05
CA SER A 433 -20.59 -20.57 -4.88
C SER A 433 -20.78 -21.27 -3.52
N GLN A 434 -19.77 -21.25 -2.66
CA GLN A 434 -19.82 -21.87 -1.32
C GLN A 434 -20.29 -20.88 -0.25
N MET A 435 -20.41 -19.59 -0.57
CA MET A 435 -20.90 -18.57 0.35
C MET A 435 -22.30 -18.95 0.87
N SER A 436 -22.41 -19.02 2.19
CA SER A 436 -23.62 -19.40 2.90
C SER A 436 -24.30 -18.17 3.50
N ALA A 437 -25.59 -17.99 3.21
CA ALA A 437 -26.41 -16.94 3.80
C ALA A 437 -26.96 -17.38 5.18
N ARG A 438 -26.32 -16.94 6.27
CA ARG A 438 -26.77 -17.24 7.65
C ARG A 438 -27.14 -16.00 8.45
N GLY A 439 -26.62 -14.84 8.05
CA GLY A 439 -26.85 -13.55 8.68
C GLY A 439 -28.15 -12.88 8.25
N PHE A 440 -28.08 -11.58 8.03
CA PHE A 440 -29.11 -10.84 7.31
C PHE A 440 -29.16 -11.31 5.84
N SER A 441 -30.27 -11.05 5.15
CA SER A 441 -30.36 -11.42 3.73
C SER A 441 -29.49 -10.49 2.89
N GLY A 442 -28.40 -11.02 2.34
CA GLY A 442 -27.43 -10.32 1.50
C GLY A 442 -26.03 -10.53 2.06
N VAL A 443 -25.02 -9.87 1.48
CA VAL A 443 -23.65 -9.90 2.00
C VAL A 443 -23.53 -9.04 3.25
N ASP A 444 -23.19 -9.66 4.39
CA ASP A 444 -22.87 -8.97 5.64
C ASP A 444 -21.67 -9.59 6.39
N LEU A 445 -21.45 -9.15 7.63
CA LEU A 445 -20.36 -9.62 8.50
C LEU A 445 -20.36 -11.15 8.69
N VAL A 446 -21.51 -11.79 8.73
CA VAL A 446 -21.66 -13.23 8.97
C VAL A 446 -21.11 -14.03 7.79
N GLU A 447 -21.29 -13.56 6.54
CA GLU A 447 -20.68 -14.19 5.37
C GLU A 447 -19.15 -14.11 5.42
N PHE A 448 -18.58 -13.01 5.91
CA PHE A 448 -17.14 -12.91 6.16
C PHE A 448 -16.66 -13.88 7.24
N LEU A 449 -17.36 -13.96 8.38
CA LEU A 449 -16.99 -14.86 9.47
C LEU A 449 -17.08 -16.34 9.06
N ASP A 450 -18.11 -16.70 8.29
CA ASP A 450 -18.23 -18.03 7.70
C ASP A 450 -17.07 -18.31 6.75
N GLY A 451 -16.74 -17.32 5.92
CA GLY A 451 -15.65 -17.39 4.96
C GLY A 451 -14.28 -17.50 5.62
N TRP A 452 -14.08 -16.84 6.75
CA TRP A 452 -12.86 -16.93 7.55
C TRP A 452 -12.58 -18.39 7.93
N PHE A 453 -13.54 -19.05 8.58
CA PHE A 453 -13.39 -20.43 9.02
C PHE A 453 -13.37 -21.42 7.85
N ALA A 454 -14.09 -21.14 6.75
CA ALA A 454 -14.07 -21.96 5.56
C ALA A 454 -12.73 -21.91 4.82
N THR A 455 -12.07 -20.74 4.82
CA THR A 455 -10.79 -20.51 4.14
C THR A 455 -9.61 -20.97 4.98
N HIS A 456 -9.59 -20.59 6.26
CA HIS A 456 -8.42 -20.73 7.15
C HIS A 456 -8.58 -21.85 8.19
N GLY A 457 -9.74 -22.51 8.24
CA GLY A 457 -10.04 -23.57 9.17
C GLY A 457 -10.36 -23.10 10.60
N LEU A 458 -10.52 -24.05 11.52
CA LEU A 458 -11.05 -23.81 12.87
C LEU A 458 -9.98 -23.52 13.93
N ALA A 459 -8.72 -23.33 13.54
CA ALA A 459 -7.62 -23.15 14.51
C ALA A 459 -7.76 -21.85 15.32
N SER A 460 -8.28 -20.78 14.70
CA SER A 460 -8.48 -19.48 15.35
C SER A 460 -9.76 -19.38 16.19
N CYS A 461 -10.56 -20.44 16.31
CA CYS A 461 -11.87 -20.41 16.98
C CYS A 461 -11.82 -19.81 18.40
N THR A 462 -10.80 -20.12 19.20
CA THR A 462 -10.69 -19.60 20.57
C THR A 462 -10.40 -18.09 20.56
N ALA A 463 -9.45 -17.64 19.73
CA ALA A 463 -9.09 -16.24 19.61
C ALA A 463 -10.27 -15.42 19.05
N MET A 464 -10.85 -15.86 17.93
CA MET A 464 -12.02 -15.23 17.31
C MET A 464 -13.24 -15.20 18.25
N ARG A 465 -13.40 -16.20 19.13
CA ARG A 465 -14.46 -16.17 20.16
C ARG A 465 -14.23 -15.09 21.21
N SER A 466 -12.99 -14.97 21.70
CA SER A 466 -12.62 -13.89 22.62
C SER A 466 -12.90 -12.53 21.98
N LEU A 467 -12.49 -12.36 20.71
CA LEU A 467 -12.68 -11.12 19.97
C LEU A 467 -14.17 -10.81 19.73
N LEU A 468 -14.90 -11.71 19.07
CA LEU A 468 -16.30 -11.43 18.72
C LEU A 468 -17.24 -11.36 19.92
N VAL A 469 -17.16 -12.32 20.83
CA VAL A 469 -18.16 -12.49 21.90
C VAL A 469 -17.77 -11.68 23.13
N ASP A 470 -16.49 -11.74 23.53
CA ASP A 470 -16.05 -11.10 24.77
C ASP A 470 -15.67 -9.63 24.55
N HIS A 471 -15.07 -9.27 23.41
CA HIS A 471 -14.72 -7.89 23.10
C HIS A 471 -15.89 -7.18 22.39
N TYR A 472 -16.25 -7.58 21.17
CA TYR A 472 -17.28 -6.89 20.35
C TYR A 472 -18.73 -7.21 20.69
N LYS A 473 -18.99 -8.16 21.60
CA LYS A 473 -20.35 -8.55 22.03
C LYS A 473 -21.25 -9.07 20.91
N PHE A 474 -20.69 -9.49 19.79
CA PHE A 474 -21.42 -10.07 18.66
C PHE A 474 -21.69 -11.56 18.91
N PRO A 475 -22.97 -11.99 18.95
CA PRO A 475 -23.33 -13.36 19.29
C PRO A 475 -23.23 -14.29 18.06
N TYR A 476 -22.05 -14.35 17.45
CA TYR A 476 -21.76 -15.34 16.41
C TYR A 476 -21.88 -16.75 16.99
N ASP A 477 -22.54 -17.65 16.27
CA ASP A 477 -22.89 -18.98 16.79
C ASP A 477 -21.79 -20.03 16.60
N PHE A 478 -20.75 -19.73 15.81
CA PHE A 478 -19.64 -20.64 15.48
C PHE A 478 -20.09 -21.99 14.91
N SER A 479 -21.21 -22.00 14.18
CA SER A 479 -21.79 -23.18 13.51
C SER A 479 -21.84 -23.00 11.98
N GLY A 480 -20.78 -22.40 11.44
CA GLY A 480 -20.66 -22.07 10.01
C GLY A 480 -20.35 -23.27 9.11
N PRO A 481 -20.17 -23.04 7.80
CA PRO A 481 -19.93 -24.09 6.80
C PRO A 481 -18.68 -24.94 7.03
N ALA A 482 -17.69 -24.43 7.75
CA ALA A 482 -16.48 -25.15 8.15
C ALA A 482 -16.73 -26.21 9.24
N GLY A 483 -17.95 -26.26 9.79
CA GLY A 483 -18.32 -27.07 10.94
C GLY A 483 -18.30 -26.28 12.25
N ASP A 484 -18.68 -26.96 13.34
CA ASP A 484 -18.74 -26.34 14.66
C ASP A 484 -17.33 -26.14 15.22
N CYS A 485 -17.07 -24.94 15.77
CA CYS A 485 -15.84 -24.72 16.54
C CYS A 485 -15.77 -25.68 17.74
N PRO A 486 -14.58 -26.24 18.04
CA PRO A 486 -14.38 -27.25 19.09
C PRO A 486 -14.52 -26.71 20.52
#